data_AF-A0A964ZSK0-F1
#
_entry.id   AF-A0A964ZSK0-F1
#
_cell.length_a   1.000
_cell.length_b   1.000
_cell.length_c   1.000
_cell.angle_alpha   90.00
_cell.angle_beta   90.00
_cell.angle_gamma   90.00
#
_symmetry.space_group_name_H-M   'P 1'
#
loop_
_entity.id
_entity.type
_entity.pdbx_description
1 polymer ?
#
loop_
_entity_poly.entity_id
_entity_poly.type
_entity_poly.pdbx_seq_one_letter_code
_entity_poly.pdbx_strand_id
1 'polypeptide(L)' 'MVRWAVIAAIITLALMIFSIIDCSRTAENNIRSLPKWAWLVIIIFVPAIGSLAWIIAGRP' A
#
# COMPACT_ATOMS: atom_id res chain seq x y z
N MET A 1 -21.49 -16.93 -0.79
CA MET A 1 -20.10 -16.71 -1.27
C MET A 1 -19.69 -15.24 -1.27
N VAL A 2 -20.56 -14.32 -1.70
CA VAL A 2 -20.30 -12.86 -1.75
C VAL A 2 -19.84 -12.23 -0.43
N ARG A 3 -20.32 -12.73 0.71
CA ARG A 3 -19.96 -12.20 2.04
C ARG A 3 -18.43 -12.16 2.29
N TRP A 4 -17.70 -13.18 1.84
CA TRP A 4 -16.23 -13.23 1.99
C TRP A 4 -15.52 -12.26 1.05
N ALA A 5 -16.03 -12.09 -0.16
CA ALA A 5 -15.48 -11.14 -1.13
C ALA A 5 -15.62 -9.69 -0.64
N VAL A 6 -16.75 -9.36 0.00
CA VAL A 6 -16.98 -8.04 0.60
C VAL A 6 -15.97 -7.78 1.72
N ILE A 7 -15.75 -8.75 2.61
CA ILE A 7 -14.76 -8.63 3.69
C ILE A 7 -13.35 -8.42 3.11
N ALA A 8 -12.96 -9.22 2.11
CA ALA A 8 -11.65 -9.09 1.46
C ALA A 8 -11.49 -7.72 0.76
N ALA A 9 -12.54 -7.21 0.12
CA ALA A 9 -12.52 -5.89 -0.52
C ALA A 9 -12.34 -4.77 0.51
N ILE A 10 -13.07 -4.82 1.64
CA ILE A 10 -12.94 -3.83 2.72
C ILE A 10 -11.52 -3.85 3.31
N ILE A 11 -10.97 -5.04 3.58
CA ILE A 11 -9.60 -5.19 4.09
C ILE A 11 -8.59 -4.62 3.09
N THR A 12 -8.74 -4.94 1.81
CA THR A 12 -7.86 -4.43 0.75
C THR A 12 -7.92 -2.92 0.65
N LEU A 13 -9.12 -2.33 0.73
CA LEU A 13 -9.32 -0.90 0.72
C LEU A 13 -8.69 -0.23 1.95
N ALA A 14 -8.88 -0.80 3.13
CA ALA A 14 -8.28 -0.31 4.37
C ALA A 14 -6.75 -0.37 4.32
N LEU A 15 -6.19 -1.48 3.82
CA LEU A 15 -4.74 -1.63 3.59
C LEU A 15 -4.21 -0.61 2.59
N MET A 16 -4.95 -0.36 1.51
CA MET A 16 -4.58 0.63 0.50
C MET A 16 -4.51 2.02 1.11
N ILE A 17 -5.56 2.46 1.81
CA ILE A 17 -5.60 3.78 2.45
C ILE A 17 -4.50 3.91 3.49
N PHE A 18 -4.33 2.89 4.33
CA PHE A 18 -3.25 2.85 5.31
C PHE A 18 -1.88 3.00 4.65
N SER A 19 -1.61 2.25 3.58
CA SER A 19 -0.33 2.28 2.87
C SER A 19 -0.09 3.62 2.19
N ILE A 20 -1.12 4.26 1.64
CA ILE A 20 -1.00 5.61 1.05
C ILE A 20 -0.68 6.65 2.11
N ILE A 21 -1.40 6.65 3.24
CA ILE A 21 -1.15 7.59 4.35
C ILE A 21 0.26 7.40 4.89
N ASP A 22 0.65 6.15 5.11
CA ASP A 22 1.94 5.78 5.65
C ASP A 22 3.09 6.13 4.69
N CYS A 23 2.92 5.83 3.40
CA CYS A 23 3.83 6.27 2.35
C CYS A 23 3.93 7.79 2.31
N SER A 24 2.81 8.50 2.37
CA SER A 24 2.80 9.96 2.40
C SER A 24 3.53 10.54 3.60
N ARG A 25 3.39 9.92 4.79
CA ARG A 25 4.05 10.37 6.03
C ARG A 25 5.52 10.02 6.10
N THR A 26 5.95 8.98 5.40
CA THR A 26 7.35 8.60 5.32
C THR A 26 8.13 9.65 4.51
N ALA A 27 9.16 10.24 5.12
CA ALA A 27 10.02 11.20 4.44
C ALA A 27 10.80 10.51 3.31
N GLU A 28 10.96 11.17 2.17
CA GLU A 28 11.61 10.57 0.97
C GLU A 28 13.00 9.99 1.27
N ASN A 29 13.72 10.61 2.20
CA ASN A 29 15.06 10.18 2.62
C ASN A 29 15.09 8.85 3.41
N ASN A 30 13.93 8.37 3.89
CA ASN A 30 13.78 7.09 4.58
C ASN A 30 13.22 5.98 3.67
N ILE A 31 12.92 6.28 2.41
CA ILE A 31 12.38 5.29 1.46
C ILE A 31 13.55 4.59 0.78
N ARG A 32 13.67 3.27 0.99
CA ARG A 32 14.91 2.52 0.72
C ARG A 32 14.99 1.88 -0.66
N SER A 33 13.85 1.46 -1.23
CA SER A 33 13.83 0.64 -2.47
C SER A 33 13.43 1.39 -3.73
N LEU A 34 12.44 2.28 -3.66
CA LEU A 34 11.85 2.95 -4.84
C LEU A 34 11.43 4.38 -4.48
N PRO A 35 11.42 5.32 -5.44
CA PRO A 35 10.94 6.68 -5.20
C PRO A 35 9.48 6.68 -4.74
N LYS A 36 9.11 7.66 -3.91
CA LYS A 36 7.77 7.79 -3.30
C LYS A 36 6.63 7.66 -4.31
N TRP A 37 6.80 8.31 -5.47
CA TRP A 37 5.84 8.30 -6.57
C TRP A 37 5.61 6.89 -7.14
N ALA A 38 6.65 6.07 -7.26
CA ALA A 38 6.53 4.71 -7.78
C ALA A 38 5.70 3.83 -6.82
N TRP A 39 5.91 3.98 -5.51
CA TRP A 39 5.14 3.27 -4.50
C TRP A 39 3.65 3.63 -4.53
N LEU A 40 3.32 4.91 -4.66
CA LEU A 40 1.94 5.35 -4.80
C LEU A 40 1.28 4.76 -6.05
N VAL A 41 1.99 4.73 -7.19
CA VAL A 41 1.47 4.11 -8.42
C VAL A 41 1.21 2.62 -8.22
N ILE A 42 2.12 1.87 -7.60
CA ILE A 42 1.94 0.44 -7.35
C ILE A 42 0.74 0.18 -6.43
N ILE A 43 0.58 0.96 -5.36
CA ILE A 43 -0.55 0.85 -4.43
C ILE A 43 -1.89 1.18 -5.13
N ILE A 44 -1.89 2.11 -6.09
CA ILE A 44 -3.12 2.47 -6.83
C ILE A 44 -3.51 1.40 -7.85
N PHE A 45 -2.55 0.91 -8.64
CA PHE A 45 -2.84 -0.06 -9.70
C PHE A 45 -3.09 -1.47 -9.18
N VAL A 46 -2.44 -1.84 -8.08
CA VAL A 46 -2.55 -3.19 -7.51
C VAL A 46 -2.66 -3.11 -5.99
N PRO A 47 -3.79 -2.64 -5.43
CA PRO A 47 -3.88 -2.27 -4.01
C PRO A 47 -3.57 -3.39 -3.04
N ALA A 48 -3.98 -4.63 -3.31
CA ALA A 48 -3.65 -5.76 -2.44
C ALA A 48 -2.13 -6.02 -2.39
N ILE A 49 -1.49 -6.12 -3.56
CA ILE A 49 -0.06 -6.46 -3.68
C ILE A 49 0.83 -5.26 -3.35
N GLY A 50 0.46 -4.07 -3.79
CA GLY A 50 1.19 -2.83 -3.56
C GLY A 50 1.22 -2.41 -2.10
N SER A 51 0.11 -2.60 -1.37
CA SER A 51 0.09 -2.38 0.08
C SER A 51 1.02 -3.34 0.81
N LEU A 52 0.99 -4.64 0.46
CA LEU A 52 1.87 -5.65 1.03
C LEU A 52 3.35 -5.36 0.72
N ALA A 53 3.65 -5.04 -0.54
CA ALA A 53 5.00 -4.70 -0.96
C ALA A 53 5.51 -3.44 -0.22
N TRP A 54 4.67 -2.43 0.00
CA TRP A 54 5.05 -1.23 0.78
C TRP A 54 5.39 -1.59 2.22
N ILE A 55 4.63 -2.48 2.84
CA ILE A 55 4.91 -2.93 4.22
C ILE A 55 6.23 -3.70 4.30
N ILE A 56 6.54 -4.53 3.30
CA ILE A 56 7.73 -5.40 3.31
C ILE A 56 9.00 -4.65 2.88
N ALA A 57 8.91 -3.77 1.88
CA ALA A 57 10.06 -3.13 1.22
C ALA A 57 10.03 -1.60 1.19
N GLY A 58 8.91 -0.97 1.56
CA GLY A 58 8.76 0.49 1.55
C GLY A 58 9.32 1.19 2.78
N ARG A 59 9.56 0.45 3.86
CA ARG A 59 10.05 0.93 5.16
C ARG A 59 11.45 0.36 5.42
N PRO A 60 12.33 1.06 6.17
CA PRO A 60 13.61 0.51 6.60
C PRO A 60 13.47 -0.74 7.47
#